data_AF-A0A8D2N375-F1
#
_entry.id   AF-A0A8D2N375-F1
#
_cell.length_a   1.000
_cell.length_b   1.000
_cell.length_c   1.000
_cell.angle_alpha   90.00
_cell.angle_beta   90.00
_cell.angle_gamma   90.00
#
_symmetry.space_group_name_H-M   'P 1'
#
loop_
_entity.id
_entity.type
_entity.pdbx_description
1 polymer ?
#
loop_
_entity_poly.entity_id
_entity_poly.type
_entity_poly.pdbx_seq_one_letter_code
_entity_poly.pdbx_strand_id
1 'polypeptide(L)'
;MQSGLAAVFFFLLGLSFCLTIPIPLEDSHEFTEKDLQFAERYLRTHYDLQTNPAGIMRKSGNTVAAKLREMQAFFGLEVTGKLDEETYELMQKPRCGVPDVGEYNFFPRKLKWSKMNLTYRIMNYTSDLRRNEVERAFRKAFKVWSDVTPLNFTRIRSGTADIMISFGTKEHGDFYPFDGPSGLLAHAFPPGPDYGGDAHFDDDEVWSDDSKGYNLFLVAAHEFGHSLGLEHSRDPGALMFPIYTYTGKTGFVLPDDDVQGIQELYGAGDKDPNPKHPKTPEKCDVELSLDAITELRGEMLVFKDRFFWRLHPQMVEAELVLLKSFWPELPNKIDAAYENPIKDLVFMFKGKKVWALNGYDIVEDFPKKIYEMGFPKEMKRIDAAVHIKDTGKTLFFTGNKYWSYDEEAEVMDEGYPRLIEEEFAGIGDKVDAVYERNDLLLHMFRGFCTKWGVFCTNCESVPVLGFGAFAASDEKLSQVKSQYFSLR
;
A
#
# COMPACT_ATOMS: atom_id res chain seq x y z
N MET A 1 59.28 -65.28 -45.15
CA MET A 1 57.88 -65.74 -45.03
C MET A 1 57.32 -65.16 -43.74
N GLN A 2 56.07 -64.68 -43.82
CA GLN A 2 55.24 -63.99 -42.81
C GLN A 2 55.50 -64.42 -41.36
N SER A 3 55.58 -63.51 -40.39
CA SER A 3 54.45 -62.88 -39.67
C SER A 3 55.07 -62.03 -38.54
N GLY A 4 54.61 -60.85 -38.11
CA GLY A 4 53.29 -60.26 -38.08
C GLY A 4 52.80 -60.18 -36.63
N LEU A 5 53.14 -59.12 -35.89
CA LEU A 5 52.43 -58.67 -34.68
C LEU A 5 52.80 -57.22 -34.37
N ALA A 6 51.89 -56.32 -34.75
CA ALA A 6 51.94 -54.89 -34.49
C ALA A 6 51.45 -54.60 -33.07
N ALA A 7 52.18 -53.72 -32.36
CA ALA A 7 51.79 -53.18 -31.07
C ALA A 7 50.60 -52.23 -31.21
N VAL A 8 49.53 -52.49 -30.47
CA VAL A 8 48.35 -51.63 -30.39
C VAL A 8 48.60 -50.59 -29.30
N PHE A 9 48.76 -49.32 -29.69
CA PHE A 9 48.71 -48.16 -28.80
C PHE A 9 47.24 -47.83 -28.47
N PHE A 10 46.87 -47.87 -27.20
CA PHE A 10 45.59 -47.34 -26.72
C PHE A 10 45.67 -45.81 -26.64
N PHE A 11 44.94 -45.12 -27.52
CA PHE A 11 44.61 -43.70 -27.36
C PHE A 11 43.35 -43.59 -26.49
N LEU A 12 43.49 -43.08 -25.26
CA LEU A 12 42.36 -42.67 -24.42
C LEU A 12 41.87 -41.29 -24.88
N LEU A 13 40.78 -41.27 -25.63
CA LEU A 13 39.99 -40.05 -25.89
C LEU A 13 39.11 -39.76 -24.68
N GLY A 14 39.49 -38.77 -23.88
CA GLY A 14 38.65 -38.22 -22.82
C GLY A 14 37.54 -37.35 -23.41
N LEU A 15 36.33 -37.89 -23.49
CA LEU A 15 35.11 -37.10 -23.70
C LEU A 15 34.78 -36.33 -22.42
N SER A 16 35.06 -35.02 -22.40
CA SER A 16 34.50 -34.14 -21.37
C SER A 16 33.01 -33.99 -21.61
N PHE A 17 32.21 -34.76 -20.88
CA PHE A 17 30.79 -34.48 -20.70
C PHE A 17 30.66 -33.26 -19.78
N CYS A 18 30.41 -32.08 -20.35
CA CYS A 18 29.83 -30.99 -19.58
C CYS A 18 28.38 -31.36 -19.27
N LEU A 19 28.15 -31.93 -18.08
CA LEU A 19 26.82 -32.00 -17.48
C LEU A 19 26.49 -30.59 -17.01
N THR A 20 25.67 -29.86 -17.76
CA THR A 20 24.95 -28.71 -17.22
C THR A 20 23.95 -29.26 -16.20
N ILE A 21 24.33 -29.23 -14.93
CA ILE A 21 23.39 -29.47 -13.83
C ILE A 21 22.60 -28.17 -13.70
N PRO A 22 21.28 -28.15 -13.94
CA PRO A 22 20.49 -26.99 -13.57
C PRO A 22 20.63 -26.83 -12.06
N ILE A 23 21.21 -25.72 -11.64
CA ILE A 23 21.11 -25.25 -10.25
C ILE A 23 19.61 -25.06 -10.01
N PRO A 24 19.00 -25.71 -9.01
CA PRO A 24 17.62 -25.43 -8.67
C PRO A 24 17.52 -23.93 -8.38
N LEU A 25 16.63 -23.23 -9.05
CA LEU A 25 16.12 -21.97 -8.53
C LEU A 25 15.46 -22.31 -7.19
N GLU A 26 16.19 -22.07 -6.10
CA GLU A 26 15.57 -21.88 -4.79
C GLU A 26 14.63 -20.66 -4.89
N ASP A 27 13.47 -20.76 -4.24
CA ASP A 27 12.34 -19.81 -4.19
C ASP A 27 11.28 -19.85 -5.30
N SER A 28 10.69 -21.03 -5.54
CA SER A 28 9.24 -21.06 -5.82
C SER A 28 8.55 -21.67 -4.60
N HIS A 29 7.97 -20.83 -3.75
CA HIS A 29 7.18 -21.28 -2.60
C HIS A 29 5.98 -22.09 -3.13
N GLU A 30 6.04 -23.43 -3.03
CA GLU A 30 4.96 -24.28 -3.50
C GLU A 30 3.81 -24.21 -2.49
N PHE A 31 2.68 -23.61 -2.89
CA PHE A 31 1.49 -23.50 -2.03
C PHE A 31 1.01 -24.86 -1.55
N THR A 32 0.78 -24.96 -0.25
CA THR A 32 0.25 -26.19 0.36
C THR A 32 -1.24 -26.35 0.03
N GLU A 33 -1.75 -27.58 0.19
CA GLU A 33 -3.19 -27.86 0.08
C GLU A 33 -4.03 -26.99 1.02
N LYS A 34 -3.49 -26.60 2.19
CA LYS A 34 -4.19 -25.71 3.12
C LYS A 34 -4.30 -24.28 2.58
N ASP A 35 -3.25 -23.80 1.91
CA ASP A 35 -3.22 -22.46 1.30
C ASP A 35 -4.25 -22.38 0.17
N LEU A 36 -4.33 -23.43 -0.65
CA LEU A 36 -5.34 -23.54 -1.72
C LEU A 36 -6.76 -23.60 -1.16
N GLN A 37 -6.99 -24.34 -0.07
CA GLN A 37 -8.30 -24.39 0.61
C GLN A 37 -8.66 -23.05 1.27
N PHE A 38 -7.68 -22.31 1.79
CA PHE A 38 -7.88 -20.96 2.28
C PHE A 38 -8.32 -20.03 1.15
N ALA A 39 -7.57 -19.98 0.04
CA ALA A 39 -7.91 -19.18 -1.12
C ALA A 39 -9.30 -19.54 -1.70
N GLU A 40 -9.65 -20.83 -1.75
CA GLU A 40 -10.97 -21.25 -2.19
C GLU A 40 -12.08 -20.74 -1.26
N ARG A 41 -11.89 -20.82 0.07
CA ARG A 41 -12.85 -20.26 1.04
C ARG A 41 -12.98 -18.75 0.89
N TYR A 42 -11.87 -18.03 0.74
CA TYR A 42 -11.86 -16.59 0.49
C TYR A 42 -12.73 -16.22 -0.73
N LEU A 43 -12.56 -16.93 -1.84
CA LEU A 43 -13.34 -16.70 -3.06
C LEU A 43 -14.82 -17.09 -2.91
N ARG A 44 -15.14 -18.07 -2.07
CA ARG A 44 -16.54 -18.41 -1.74
C ARG A 44 -17.20 -17.30 -0.94
N THR A 45 -16.50 -16.78 0.07
CA THR A 45 -17.02 -15.74 0.96
C THR A 45 -17.16 -14.41 0.21
N HIS A 46 -16.13 -13.96 -0.51
CA HIS A 46 -16.10 -12.58 -1.02
C HIS A 46 -16.40 -12.45 -2.52
N TYR A 47 -16.37 -13.55 -3.27
CA TYR A 47 -16.49 -13.53 -4.73
C TYR A 47 -17.56 -14.48 -5.30
N ASP A 48 -18.48 -14.97 -4.47
CA ASP A 48 -19.58 -15.88 -4.86
C ASP A 48 -19.08 -17.08 -5.69
N LEU A 49 -17.97 -17.71 -5.27
CA LEU A 49 -17.54 -18.97 -5.84
C LEU A 49 -18.53 -20.08 -5.43
N GLN A 50 -19.43 -20.48 -6.32
CA GLN A 50 -20.42 -21.51 -5.97
C GLN A 50 -19.83 -22.91 -6.12
N THR A 51 -20.00 -23.75 -5.09
CA THR A 51 -19.71 -25.19 -5.17
C THR A 51 -20.92 -25.95 -5.70
N ASN A 52 -20.86 -26.47 -6.93
CA ASN A 52 -21.92 -27.35 -7.44
C ASN A 52 -21.88 -28.72 -6.72
N PRO A 53 -22.94 -29.16 -6.02
CA PRO A 53 -22.99 -30.50 -5.42
C PRO A 53 -23.35 -31.62 -6.41
N ALA A 54 -23.64 -31.31 -7.68
CA ALA A 54 -24.01 -32.30 -8.69
C ALA A 54 -23.54 -31.87 -10.08
N GLY A 55 -22.88 -32.76 -10.81
CA GLY A 55 -22.20 -32.56 -12.10
C GLY A 55 -23.05 -32.07 -13.28
N ILE A 56 -23.62 -30.87 -13.17
CA ILE A 56 -24.21 -30.10 -14.26
C ILE A 56 -23.19 -29.02 -14.65
N MET A 57 -22.94 -28.88 -15.96
CA MET A 57 -21.86 -28.10 -16.58
C MET A 57 -21.45 -26.83 -15.81
N ARG A 58 -20.16 -26.72 -15.46
CA ARG A 58 -19.55 -25.50 -14.91
C ARG A 58 -19.81 -24.34 -15.87
N LYS A 59 -20.49 -23.28 -15.43
CA LYS A 59 -20.47 -21.99 -16.13
C LYS A 59 -19.01 -21.52 -16.19
N SER A 60 -18.55 -21.05 -17.35
CA SER A 60 -17.16 -20.62 -17.56
C SER A 60 -16.67 -19.56 -16.54
N GLY A 61 -17.58 -18.75 -15.99
CA GLY A 61 -17.26 -17.71 -15.01
C GLY A 61 -17.23 -18.17 -13.54
N ASN A 62 -17.64 -19.39 -13.21
CA ASN A 62 -17.65 -19.90 -11.83
C ASN A 62 -16.55 -20.95 -11.61
N THR A 63 -15.30 -20.53 -11.86
CA THR A 63 -14.10 -21.32 -11.61
C THR A 63 -13.18 -20.54 -10.68
N VAL A 64 -12.34 -21.23 -9.91
CA VAL A 64 -11.33 -20.60 -9.04
C VAL A 64 -10.50 -19.60 -9.83
N ALA A 65 -10.01 -19.98 -11.02
CA ALA A 65 -9.23 -19.09 -11.88
C ALA A 65 -10.02 -17.86 -12.38
N ALA A 66 -11.33 -17.96 -12.60
CA ALA A 66 -12.14 -16.79 -12.97
C ALA A 66 -12.34 -15.85 -11.78
N LYS A 67 -12.64 -16.39 -10.61
CA LYS A 67 -12.83 -15.60 -9.38
C LYS A 67 -11.54 -14.98 -8.87
N LEU A 68 -10.40 -15.65 -9.06
CA LEU A 68 -9.08 -15.05 -8.85
C LEU A 68 -8.86 -13.83 -9.75
N ARG A 69 -9.25 -13.89 -11.03
CA ARG A 69 -9.13 -12.72 -11.92
C ARG A 69 -10.02 -11.56 -11.48
N GLU A 70 -11.24 -11.84 -11.03
CA GLU A 70 -12.14 -10.82 -10.47
C GLU A 70 -11.54 -10.18 -9.22
N MET A 71 -10.94 -10.99 -8.34
CA MET A 71 -10.28 -10.55 -7.12
C MET A 71 -9.03 -9.72 -7.40
N GLN A 72 -8.12 -10.23 -8.23
CA GLN A 72 -6.92 -9.52 -8.67
C GLN A 72 -7.27 -8.18 -9.32
N ALA A 73 -8.27 -8.15 -10.19
CA ALA A 73 -8.74 -6.92 -10.82
C ALA A 73 -9.39 -5.94 -9.82
N PHE A 74 -10.06 -6.42 -8.77
CA PHE A 74 -10.63 -5.57 -7.74
C PHE A 74 -9.55 -4.85 -6.94
N PHE A 75 -8.48 -5.57 -6.56
CA PHE A 75 -7.38 -5.05 -5.76
C PHE A 75 -6.25 -4.40 -6.59
N GLY A 76 -6.36 -4.39 -7.92
CA GLY A 76 -5.34 -3.81 -8.80
C GLY A 76 -4.06 -4.64 -8.96
N LEU A 77 -4.12 -5.94 -8.66
CA LEU A 77 -3.03 -6.89 -8.85
C LEU A 77 -2.91 -7.32 -10.32
N GLU A 78 -1.80 -7.98 -10.67
CA GLU A 78 -1.66 -8.61 -11.98
C GLU A 78 -2.74 -9.69 -12.18
N VAL A 79 -3.54 -9.55 -13.24
CA VAL A 79 -4.70 -10.41 -13.49
C VAL A 79 -4.28 -11.73 -14.16
N THR A 80 -3.66 -12.62 -13.39
CA THR A 80 -3.14 -13.91 -13.86
C THR A 80 -4.19 -15.04 -13.80
N GLY A 81 -5.13 -14.95 -12.86
CA GLY A 81 -6.05 -16.04 -12.50
C GLY A 81 -5.37 -17.23 -11.83
N LYS A 82 -4.15 -17.04 -11.31
CA LYS A 82 -3.38 -18.00 -10.52
C LYS A 82 -3.20 -17.45 -9.12
N LEU A 83 -3.02 -18.35 -8.15
CA LEU A 83 -2.60 -17.95 -6.81
C LEU A 83 -1.08 -17.75 -6.87
N ASP A 84 -0.64 -16.51 -6.78
CA ASP A 84 0.75 -16.09 -6.58
C ASP A 84 0.94 -15.55 -5.16
N GLU A 85 2.18 -15.31 -4.76
CA GLU A 85 2.56 -14.92 -3.40
C GLU A 85 1.86 -13.61 -2.98
N GLU A 86 1.86 -12.60 -3.85
CA GLU A 86 1.20 -11.32 -3.59
C GLU A 86 -0.31 -11.45 -3.45
N THR A 87 -0.97 -12.24 -4.32
CA THR A 87 -2.41 -12.53 -4.18
C THR A 87 -2.70 -13.23 -2.85
N TYR A 88 -1.87 -14.20 -2.46
CA TYR A 88 -2.06 -14.96 -1.23
C TYR A 88 -1.83 -14.09 0.03
N GLU A 89 -0.77 -13.30 0.06
CA GLU A 89 -0.49 -12.35 1.14
C GLU A 89 -1.63 -11.34 1.32
N LEU A 90 -2.19 -10.82 0.21
CA LEU A 90 -3.34 -9.92 0.28
C LEU A 90 -4.58 -10.60 0.87
N MET A 91 -4.87 -11.86 0.47
CA MET A 91 -6.00 -12.62 1.03
C MET A 91 -5.88 -12.86 2.53
N GLN A 92 -4.66 -12.89 3.07
CA GLN A 92 -4.41 -13.07 4.52
C GLN A 92 -4.59 -11.78 5.33
N LYS A 93 -4.68 -10.61 4.67
CA LYS A 93 -4.84 -9.34 5.39
C LYS A 93 -6.23 -9.26 6.05
N PRO A 94 -6.30 -8.74 7.28
CA PRO A 94 -7.58 -8.56 7.98
C PRO A 94 -8.48 -7.59 7.21
N ARG A 95 -9.78 -7.90 7.15
CA ARG A 95 -10.73 -7.22 6.26
C ARG A 95 -12.16 -7.23 6.79
N CYS A 96 -13.02 -6.48 6.11
CA CYS A 96 -14.47 -6.55 6.26
C CYS A 96 -15.03 -7.88 5.72
N GLY A 97 -16.02 -8.45 6.42
CA GLY A 97 -16.71 -9.70 6.06
C GLY A 97 -17.67 -9.60 4.88
N VAL A 98 -18.03 -8.39 4.45
CA VAL A 98 -18.94 -8.17 3.31
C VAL A 98 -18.27 -8.63 1.99
N PRO A 99 -19.00 -9.24 1.05
CA PRO A 99 -18.45 -9.59 -0.27
C PRO A 99 -18.03 -8.39 -1.13
N ASP A 100 -17.00 -8.56 -1.95
CA ASP A 100 -16.48 -7.50 -2.85
C ASP A 100 -17.26 -7.44 -4.18
N VAL A 101 -17.96 -8.52 -4.51
CA VAL A 101 -18.83 -8.63 -5.69
C VAL A 101 -20.13 -9.36 -5.31
N GLY A 102 -21.23 -9.04 -6.00
CA GLY A 102 -22.55 -9.61 -5.70
C GLY A 102 -23.44 -8.69 -4.84
N GLU A 103 -24.76 -8.99 -4.85
CA GLU A 103 -25.94 -8.25 -4.31
C GLU A 103 -25.85 -6.78 -3.86
N TYR A 104 -25.01 -6.01 -4.51
CA TYR A 104 -25.22 -4.59 -4.73
C TYR A 104 -25.35 -4.24 -6.22
N ASN A 105 -25.00 -5.18 -7.11
CA ASN A 105 -25.13 -5.04 -8.56
C ASN A 105 -26.11 -6.06 -9.15
N PHE A 106 -27.35 -5.64 -9.44
CA PHE A 106 -28.16 -6.00 -10.63
C PHE A 106 -29.52 -5.23 -10.60
N PHE A 107 -29.48 -3.91 -10.92
CA PHE A 107 -30.60 -2.97 -11.19
C PHE A 107 -31.47 -2.41 -10.02
N PRO A 108 -32.19 -1.28 -10.24
CA PRO A 108 -31.94 0.06 -9.72
C PRO A 108 -32.49 0.27 -8.29
N ARG A 109 -31.94 -0.38 -7.28
CA ARG A 109 -32.17 0.04 -5.90
C ARG A 109 -30.88 0.62 -5.37
N LYS A 110 -30.77 1.96 -5.39
CA LYS A 110 -29.89 2.65 -4.44
C LYS A 110 -30.33 2.17 -3.06
N LEU A 111 -29.61 1.21 -2.47
CA LEU A 111 -29.90 0.67 -1.14
C LEU A 111 -29.64 1.83 -0.18
N LYS A 112 -30.69 2.57 0.16
CA LYS A 112 -30.59 3.77 0.99
C LYS A 112 -31.78 3.89 1.90
N TRP A 113 -31.57 4.51 3.05
CA TRP A 113 -32.66 4.86 3.94
C TRP A 113 -33.58 5.91 3.30
N SER A 114 -34.89 5.74 3.49
CA SER A 114 -35.90 6.70 3.03
C SER A 114 -35.99 7.95 3.91
N LYS A 115 -35.31 7.94 5.07
CA LYS A 115 -35.30 8.99 6.08
C LYS A 115 -33.87 9.40 6.42
N MET A 116 -33.71 10.64 6.86
CA MET A 116 -32.40 11.18 7.27
C MET A 116 -32.12 11.06 8.77
N ASN A 117 -33.16 10.92 9.59
CA ASN A 117 -33.03 10.71 11.03
C ASN A 117 -33.05 9.21 11.32
N LEU A 118 -31.87 8.65 11.51
CA LEU A 118 -31.66 7.24 11.82
C LEU A 118 -31.43 7.05 13.32
N THR A 119 -31.89 5.93 13.83
CA THR A 119 -31.67 5.52 15.21
C THR A 119 -30.68 4.37 15.25
N TYR A 120 -29.82 4.34 16.27
CA TYR A 120 -28.94 3.19 16.51
C TYR A 120 -29.01 2.71 17.95
N ARG A 121 -28.70 1.44 18.17
CA ARG A 121 -28.66 0.84 19.50
C ARG A 121 -27.47 -0.10 19.64
N ILE A 122 -26.74 0.07 20.73
CA ILE A 122 -25.66 -0.84 21.14
C ILE A 122 -26.29 -1.94 22.00
N MET A 123 -26.19 -3.18 21.55
CA MET A 123 -26.85 -4.35 22.16
C MET A 123 -26.01 -4.96 23.28
N ASN A 124 -24.71 -5.10 23.04
CA ASN A 124 -23.70 -5.56 23.99
C ASN A 124 -22.37 -4.82 23.74
N TYR A 125 -21.34 -5.17 24.52
CA TYR A 125 -20.05 -4.49 24.51
C TYR A 125 -18.93 -5.54 24.62
N THR A 126 -17.86 -5.35 23.87
CA THR A 126 -16.59 -6.06 24.06
C THR A 126 -16.00 -5.84 25.47
N SER A 127 -15.22 -6.80 25.95
CA SER A 127 -14.47 -6.69 27.20
C SER A 127 -13.17 -5.88 27.10
N ASP A 128 -12.67 -5.63 25.89
CA ASP A 128 -11.34 -5.03 25.68
C ASP A 128 -11.30 -3.54 25.97
N LEU A 129 -12.45 -2.88 25.79
CA LEU A 129 -12.63 -1.45 25.96
C LEU A 129 -13.69 -1.14 27.01
N ARG A 130 -13.54 -0.01 27.70
CA ARG A 130 -14.59 0.47 28.59
C ARG A 130 -15.81 0.88 27.76
N ARG A 131 -17.01 0.71 28.32
CA ARG A 131 -18.27 1.07 27.63
C ARG A 131 -18.28 2.49 27.06
N ASN A 132 -17.69 3.46 27.76
CA ASN A 132 -17.61 4.85 27.29
C ASN A 132 -16.61 5.06 26.14
N GLU A 133 -15.64 4.17 25.98
CA GLU A 133 -14.70 4.16 24.84
C GLU A 133 -15.38 3.60 23.61
N VAL A 134 -16.09 2.47 23.74
CA VAL A 134 -16.95 1.91 22.68
C VAL A 134 -18.00 2.92 22.22
N GLU A 135 -18.74 3.53 23.14
CA GLU A 135 -19.74 4.57 22.81
C GLU A 135 -19.13 5.79 22.11
N ARG A 136 -17.89 6.15 22.48
CA ARG A 136 -17.17 7.26 21.85
C ARG A 136 -16.72 6.88 20.44
N ALA A 137 -16.27 5.65 20.22
CA ALA A 137 -15.88 5.15 18.91
C ALA A 137 -17.07 5.16 17.96
N PHE A 138 -18.20 4.54 18.32
CA PHE A 138 -19.40 4.52 17.47
C PHE A 138 -19.99 5.91 17.22
N ARG A 139 -20.02 6.78 18.25
CA ARG A 139 -20.47 8.17 18.03
C ARG A 139 -19.55 8.93 17.06
N LYS A 140 -18.24 8.71 17.12
CA LYS A 140 -17.29 9.30 16.15
C LYS A 140 -17.50 8.72 14.76
N ALA A 141 -17.70 7.41 14.64
CA ALA A 141 -17.93 6.72 13.37
C ALA A 141 -19.21 7.26 12.67
N PHE A 142 -20.33 7.38 13.37
CA PHE A 142 -21.53 8.04 12.80
C PHE A 142 -21.27 9.51 12.44
N LYS A 143 -20.45 10.21 13.23
CA LYS A 143 -20.12 11.61 12.98
C LYS A 143 -19.40 11.79 11.64
N VAL A 144 -18.52 10.85 11.25
CA VAL A 144 -17.82 10.86 9.96
C VAL A 144 -18.81 11.02 8.81
N TRP A 145 -19.91 10.27 8.83
CA TRP A 145 -20.94 10.31 7.80
C TRP A 145 -21.88 11.52 7.91
N SER A 146 -22.29 11.89 9.14
CA SER A 146 -23.17 13.07 9.34
C SER A 146 -22.47 14.40 9.06
N ASP A 147 -21.14 14.44 9.12
CA ASP A 147 -20.38 15.68 8.87
C ASP A 147 -20.45 16.10 7.40
N VAL A 148 -20.65 15.16 6.48
CA VAL A 148 -20.67 15.40 5.03
C VAL A 148 -22.05 15.21 4.40
N THR A 149 -23.07 14.85 5.19
CA THR A 149 -24.45 14.59 4.72
C THR A 149 -25.51 15.24 5.62
N PRO A 150 -26.78 15.29 5.20
CA PRO A 150 -27.91 15.66 6.07
C PRO A 150 -28.31 14.58 7.09
N LEU A 151 -27.63 13.43 7.13
CA LEU A 151 -27.97 12.33 8.03
C LEU A 151 -27.75 12.72 9.49
N ASN A 152 -28.63 12.24 10.36
CA ASN A 152 -28.55 12.46 11.80
C ASN A 152 -28.82 11.15 12.54
N PHE A 153 -28.00 10.88 13.54
CA PHE A 153 -27.98 9.60 14.26
C PHE A 153 -28.33 9.79 15.72
N THR A 154 -29.43 9.17 16.16
CA THR A 154 -29.88 9.23 17.55
C THR A 154 -29.76 7.88 18.21
N ARG A 155 -28.99 7.80 19.30
CA ARG A 155 -28.90 6.58 20.09
C ARG A 155 -30.18 6.36 20.88
N ILE A 156 -30.76 5.17 20.77
CA ILE A 156 -31.83 4.70 21.66
C ILE A 156 -31.32 3.63 22.62
N ARG A 157 -31.98 3.47 23.78
CA ARG A 157 -31.57 2.52 24.83
C ARG A 157 -32.44 1.27 24.93
N SER A 158 -33.60 1.27 24.28
CA SER A 158 -34.60 0.21 24.32
C SER A 158 -35.40 0.18 23.02
N GLY A 159 -35.97 -0.98 22.68
CA GLY A 159 -36.68 -1.18 21.42
C GLY A 159 -35.74 -1.50 20.26
N THR A 160 -36.30 -1.59 19.05
CA THR A 160 -35.56 -1.84 17.80
C THR A 160 -35.17 -0.50 17.18
N ALA A 161 -33.90 -0.36 16.82
CA ALA A 161 -33.36 0.81 16.12
C ALA A 161 -33.30 0.53 14.60
N ASP A 162 -32.91 1.53 13.81
CA ASP A 162 -32.61 1.31 12.39
C ASP A 162 -31.27 0.59 12.19
N ILE A 163 -30.34 0.76 13.14
CA ILE A 163 -29.01 0.13 13.13
C ILE A 163 -28.77 -0.49 14.50
N MET A 164 -28.82 -1.81 14.59
CA MET A 164 -28.46 -2.56 15.80
C MET A 164 -26.97 -2.93 15.72
N ILE A 165 -26.25 -2.69 16.81
CA ILE A 165 -24.81 -2.89 16.88
C ILE A 165 -24.50 -3.93 17.96
N SER A 166 -23.81 -5.00 17.58
CA SER A 166 -23.42 -6.06 18.52
C SER A 166 -22.02 -6.60 18.25
N PHE A 167 -21.45 -7.16 19.31
CA PHE A 167 -20.25 -7.98 19.27
C PHE A 167 -20.65 -9.45 19.34
N GLY A 168 -20.05 -10.32 18.53
CA GLY A 168 -20.36 -11.74 18.48
C GLY A 168 -19.15 -12.55 18.08
N THR A 169 -19.13 -13.84 18.37
CA THR A 169 -18.02 -14.74 18.01
C THR A 169 -18.54 -15.80 17.04
N LYS A 170 -17.81 -16.07 15.95
CA LYS A 170 -18.14 -17.14 15.00
C LYS A 170 -19.61 -17.11 14.58
N GLU A 171 -20.38 -18.17 14.77
CA GLU A 171 -21.83 -18.18 14.51
C GLU A 171 -22.57 -17.31 15.54
N HIS A 172 -23.16 -16.21 15.07
CA HIS A 172 -23.79 -15.20 15.93
C HIS A 172 -25.24 -14.86 15.52
N GLY A 173 -25.89 -15.73 14.74
CA GLY A 173 -27.35 -15.73 14.59
C GLY A 173 -27.89 -15.09 13.31
N ASP A 174 -27.01 -14.76 12.36
CA ASP A 174 -27.37 -14.14 11.07
C ASP A 174 -26.94 -14.98 9.84
N PHE A 175 -26.43 -16.19 10.06
CA PHE A 175 -25.91 -17.13 9.04
C PHE A 175 -24.58 -16.73 8.37
N TYR A 176 -23.92 -15.66 8.84
CA TYR A 176 -22.61 -15.22 8.36
C TYR A 176 -21.58 -15.34 9.50
N PRO A 177 -21.06 -16.55 9.79
CA PRO A 177 -20.18 -16.72 10.92
C PRO A 177 -18.82 -16.02 10.73
N PHE A 178 -18.29 -15.42 11.80
CA PHE A 178 -16.88 -14.99 11.83
C PHE A 178 -15.91 -16.18 11.88
N ASP A 179 -14.63 -15.92 11.61
CA ASP A 179 -13.57 -16.92 11.52
C ASP A 179 -12.67 -17.01 12.77
N GLY A 180 -12.85 -16.12 13.75
CA GLY A 180 -12.06 -16.05 14.97
C GLY A 180 -11.02 -14.92 14.88
N PRO A 181 -9.87 -15.02 15.58
CA PRO A 181 -8.91 -13.92 15.60
C PRO A 181 -8.28 -13.64 14.23
N SER A 182 -8.15 -12.35 13.89
CA SER A 182 -7.80 -11.83 12.55
C SER A 182 -8.80 -12.23 11.47
N GLY A 183 -8.47 -12.00 10.20
CA GLY A 183 -9.36 -12.37 9.09
C GLY A 183 -10.56 -11.43 9.01
N LEU A 184 -11.75 -11.89 9.40
CA LEU A 184 -13.00 -11.11 9.30
C LEU A 184 -13.25 -10.29 10.56
N LEU A 185 -13.01 -8.99 10.49
CA LEU A 185 -13.10 -8.11 11.67
C LEU A 185 -14.54 -7.79 12.07
N ALA A 186 -15.41 -7.60 11.08
CA ALA A 186 -16.78 -7.14 11.24
C ALA A 186 -17.53 -7.31 9.92
N HIS A 187 -18.86 -7.18 9.97
CA HIS A 187 -19.68 -6.98 8.79
C HIS A 187 -20.91 -6.14 9.12
N ALA A 188 -21.56 -5.60 8.09
CA ALA A 188 -22.84 -4.93 8.22
C ALA A 188 -23.76 -5.21 7.03
N PHE A 189 -25.06 -5.14 7.31
CA PHE A 189 -26.10 -5.31 6.31
C PHE A 189 -26.49 -3.97 5.68
N PRO A 190 -26.85 -3.94 4.39
CA PRO A 190 -27.33 -2.72 3.74
C PRO A 190 -28.66 -2.23 4.34
N PRO A 191 -29.07 -0.97 4.06
CA PRO A 191 -30.34 -0.42 4.49
C PRO A 191 -31.54 -1.32 4.13
N GLY A 192 -32.36 -1.67 5.11
CA GLY A 192 -33.50 -2.56 4.90
C GLY A 192 -34.32 -2.84 6.16
N PRO A 193 -35.40 -3.62 6.05
CA PRO A 193 -36.13 -4.12 7.22
C PRO A 193 -35.34 -5.21 7.96
N ASP A 194 -35.82 -5.57 9.15
CA ASP A 194 -35.30 -6.65 9.98
C ASP A 194 -33.82 -6.48 10.35
N TYR A 195 -32.90 -7.20 9.70
CA TYR A 195 -31.45 -7.08 9.89
C TYR A 195 -30.83 -5.91 9.12
N GLY A 196 -31.58 -5.26 8.23
CA GLY A 196 -31.05 -4.21 7.36
C GLY A 196 -30.50 -3.04 8.18
N GLY A 197 -29.23 -2.70 7.95
CA GLY A 197 -28.49 -1.69 8.69
C GLY A 197 -27.68 -2.22 9.87
N ASP A 198 -27.93 -3.43 10.36
CA ASP A 198 -27.24 -3.97 11.53
C ASP A 198 -25.75 -4.18 11.26
N ALA A 199 -24.93 -3.95 12.28
CA ALA A 199 -23.47 -4.06 12.21
C ALA A 199 -22.95 -4.96 13.34
N HIS A 200 -22.20 -5.98 12.95
CA HIS A 200 -21.64 -6.99 13.85
C HIS A 200 -20.12 -6.91 13.84
N PHE A 201 -19.52 -6.99 15.03
CA PHE A 201 -18.08 -6.92 15.24
C PHE A 201 -17.61 -8.24 15.86
N ASP A 202 -16.51 -8.82 15.37
CA ASP A 202 -16.00 -10.08 15.92
C ASP A 202 -15.40 -9.84 17.33
N ASP A 203 -15.95 -10.50 18.34
CA ASP A 203 -15.50 -10.41 19.74
C ASP A 203 -14.33 -11.36 20.04
N ASP A 204 -13.90 -12.19 19.07
CA ASP A 204 -12.63 -12.92 19.13
C ASP A 204 -11.42 -12.01 18.81
N GLU A 205 -11.66 -10.78 18.33
CA GLU A 205 -10.64 -9.77 18.04
C GLU A 205 -10.26 -8.91 19.24
N VAL A 206 -9.03 -8.39 19.24
CA VAL A 206 -8.58 -7.43 20.26
C VAL A 206 -8.91 -6.01 19.81
N TRP A 207 -9.99 -5.45 20.36
CA TRP A 207 -10.45 -4.10 20.03
C TRP A 207 -9.68 -3.02 20.81
N SER A 208 -9.27 -1.97 20.12
CA SER A 208 -8.56 -0.84 20.73
C SER A 208 -9.03 0.52 20.24
N ASP A 209 -8.53 1.57 20.90
CA ASP A 209 -8.61 2.96 20.44
C ASP A 209 -7.31 3.44 19.77
N ASP A 210 -6.39 2.51 19.48
CA ASP A 210 -5.05 2.77 18.98
C ASP A 210 -4.61 1.82 17.87
N SER A 211 -3.31 1.58 17.76
CA SER A 211 -2.70 0.69 16.76
C SER A 211 -2.51 -0.74 17.26
N LYS A 212 -2.84 -1.05 18.52
CA LYS A 212 -2.75 -2.40 19.07
C LYS A 212 -4.02 -3.16 18.70
N GLY A 213 -3.90 -4.29 18.01
CA GLY A 213 -5.08 -4.97 17.46
C GLY A 213 -5.82 -4.08 16.46
N TYR A 214 -7.16 -4.04 16.56
CA TYR A 214 -8.01 -3.35 15.59
C TYR A 214 -8.70 -2.13 16.18
N ASN A 215 -8.60 -1.01 15.47
CA ASN A 215 -9.16 0.24 15.93
C ASN A 215 -10.68 0.25 15.72
N LEU A 216 -11.44 0.16 16.81
CA LEU A 216 -12.90 0.05 16.76
C LEU A 216 -13.56 1.23 16.04
N PHE A 217 -12.99 2.43 16.11
CA PHE A 217 -13.53 3.59 15.40
C PHE A 217 -13.40 3.45 13.89
N LEU A 218 -12.26 2.97 13.38
CA LEU A 218 -12.04 2.82 11.94
C LEU A 218 -12.93 1.72 11.35
N VAL A 219 -12.96 0.55 12.00
CA VAL A 219 -13.81 -0.57 11.56
C VAL A 219 -15.29 -0.16 11.62
N ALA A 220 -15.73 0.47 12.72
CA ALA A 220 -17.13 0.91 12.80
C ALA A 220 -17.48 2.00 11.79
N ALA A 221 -16.55 2.89 11.44
CA ALA A 221 -16.81 3.89 10.42
C ALA A 221 -17.03 3.23 9.05
N HIS A 222 -16.23 2.20 8.71
CA HIS A 222 -16.41 1.36 7.51
C HIS A 222 -17.75 0.62 7.53
N GLU A 223 -18.05 -0.14 8.58
CA GLU A 223 -19.30 -0.91 8.68
C GLU A 223 -20.54 -0.02 8.61
N PHE A 224 -20.49 1.17 9.22
CA PHE A 224 -21.61 2.10 9.11
C PHE A 224 -21.77 2.68 7.71
N GLY A 225 -20.73 2.68 6.86
CA GLY A 225 -20.87 2.95 5.44
C GLY A 225 -21.77 1.92 4.76
N HIS A 226 -21.57 0.62 5.03
CA HIS A 226 -22.47 -0.44 4.59
C HIS A 226 -23.88 -0.29 5.15
N SER A 227 -24.02 -0.01 6.45
CA SER A 227 -25.33 0.28 7.08
C SER A 227 -26.06 1.46 6.43
N LEU A 228 -25.33 2.33 5.74
CA LEU A 228 -25.85 3.48 4.99
C LEU A 228 -26.02 3.21 3.49
N GLY A 229 -25.55 2.07 2.99
CA GLY A 229 -25.75 1.63 1.61
C GLY A 229 -24.55 1.76 0.70
N LEU A 230 -23.36 2.03 1.24
CA LEU A 230 -22.13 2.02 0.46
C LEU A 230 -21.62 0.60 0.25
N GLU A 231 -21.04 0.39 -0.93
CA GLU A 231 -20.29 -0.80 -1.30
C GLU A 231 -18.81 -0.65 -0.93
N HIS A 232 -18.07 -1.76 -1.01
CA HIS A 232 -16.62 -1.66 -1.00
C HIS A 232 -16.11 -0.82 -2.17
N SER A 233 -15.16 0.06 -1.88
CA SER A 233 -14.43 0.81 -2.89
C SER A 233 -13.23 0.02 -3.40
N ARG A 234 -12.84 0.28 -4.65
CA ARG A 234 -11.57 -0.18 -5.23
C ARG A 234 -10.43 0.81 -4.97
N ASP A 235 -10.74 1.99 -4.45
CA ASP A 235 -9.74 2.98 -4.09
C ASP A 235 -9.03 2.55 -2.79
N PRO A 236 -7.72 2.23 -2.81
CA PRO A 236 -6.98 1.84 -1.61
C PRO A 236 -6.91 2.95 -0.54
N GLY A 237 -7.22 4.18 -0.91
CA GLY A 237 -7.29 5.33 0.01
C GLY A 237 -8.63 5.52 0.70
N ALA A 238 -9.69 4.87 0.23
CA ALA A 238 -11.04 4.99 0.75
C ALA A 238 -11.19 4.29 2.11
N LEU A 239 -12.07 4.82 2.95
CA LEU A 239 -12.51 4.14 4.16
C LEU A 239 -13.24 2.85 3.81
N MET A 240 -14.04 2.85 2.74
CA MET A 240 -14.77 1.69 2.24
C MET A 240 -13.90 0.67 1.49
N PHE A 241 -12.57 0.81 1.48
CA PHE A 241 -11.69 -0.25 0.98
C PHE A 241 -11.77 -1.49 1.90
N PRO A 242 -11.86 -2.73 1.37
CA PRO A 242 -12.14 -3.91 2.21
C PRO A 242 -11.07 -4.25 3.23
N ILE A 243 -9.79 -4.01 2.90
CA ILE A 243 -8.66 -4.38 3.76
C ILE A 243 -8.47 -3.34 4.85
N TYR A 244 -8.42 -3.80 6.10
CA TYR A 244 -8.19 -2.93 7.24
C TYR A 244 -6.80 -2.29 7.16
N THR A 245 -6.78 -0.95 7.22
CA THR A 245 -5.55 -0.19 7.37
C THR A 245 -5.68 0.85 8.48
N TYR A 246 -4.76 0.80 9.44
CA TYR A 246 -4.71 1.79 10.50
C TYR A 246 -4.18 3.15 9.99
N THR A 247 -4.98 4.21 10.11
CA THR A 247 -4.63 5.55 9.59
C THR A 247 -4.15 6.55 10.66
N GLY A 248 -4.08 6.14 11.93
CA GLY A 248 -3.61 6.96 13.06
C GLY A 248 -4.71 7.46 14.00
N LYS A 249 -4.32 7.97 15.19
CA LYS A 249 -5.26 8.39 16.25
C LYS A 249 -5.95 9.74 16.02
N THR A 250 -5.36 10.64 15.23
CA THR A 250 -5.75 12.07 15.21
C THR A 250 -6.03 12.56 13.81
N GLY A 251 -7.14 13.28 13.65
CA GLY A 251 -7.45 14.00 12.41
C GLY A 251 -7.86 13.09 11.26
N PHE A 252 -8.61 12.01 11.54
CA PHE A 252 -9.27 11.26 10.48
C PHE A 252 -10.20 12.21 9.71
N VAL A 253 -9.98 12.29 8.40
CA VAL A 253 -10.84 13.00 7.45
C VAL A 253 -11.28 11.95 6.45
N LEU A 254 -12.59 11.88 6.22
CA LEU A 254 -13.19 10.96 5.26
C LEU A 254 -12.56 11.20 3.87
N PRO A 255 -12.04 10.18 3.18
CA PRO A 255 -11.53 10.30 1.81
C PRO A 255 -12.59 10.78 0.82
N ASP A 256 -12.13 11.41 -0.27
CA ASP A 256 -13.00 12.03 -1.29
C ASP A 256 -13.90 11.01 -2.02
N ASP A 257 -13.42 9.78 -2.21
CA ASP A 257 -14.20 8.69 -2.80
C ASP A 257 -15.44 8.35 -1.94
N ASP A 258 -15.25 8.19 -0.63
CA ASP A 258 -16.34 7.89 0.31
C ASP A 258 -17.34 9.06 0.42
N VAL A 259 -16.85 10.30 0.37
CA VAL A 259 -17.69 11.52 0.38
C VAL A 259 -18.58 11.56 -0.86
N GLN A 260 -18.01 11.31 -2.03
CA GLN A 260 -18.78 11.25 -3.28
C GLN A 260 -19.83 10.13 -3.22
N GLY A 261 -19.43 8.94 -2.77
CA GLY A 261 -20.33 7.80 -2.62
C GLY A 261 -21.52 8.10 -1.71
N ILE A 262 -21.28 8.64 -0.51
CA ILE A 262 -22.36 8.88 0.46
C ILE A 262 -23.25 10.06 0.04
N GLN A 263 -22.69 11.10 -0.59
CA GLN A 263 -23.46 12.24 -1.08
C GLN A 263 -24.30 11.89 -2.31
N GLU A 264 -23.90 10.90 -3.12
CA GLU A 264 -24.72 10.37 -4.22
C GLU A 264 -26.00 9.67 -3.72
N LEU A 265 -26.01 9.21 -2.46
CA LEU A 265 -27.17 8.61 -1.81
C LEU A 265 -28.04 9.63 -1.06
N TYR A 266 -27.42 10.51 -0.28
CA TYR A 266 -28.09 11.37 0.71
C TYR A 266 -27.98 12.88 0.46
N GLY A 267 -27.17 13.30 -0.51
CA GLY A 267 -26.82 14.70 -0.76
C GLY A 267 -25.75 15.24 0.19
N ALA A 268 -25.20 16.41 -0.14
CA ALA A 268 -24.26 17.12 0.71
C ALA A 268 -24.95 17.72 1.94
N GLY A 269 -24.28 17.69 3.08
CA GLY A 269 -24.71 18.40 4.29
C GLY A 269 -24.57 19.92 4.17
N ASP A 270 -25.22 20.66 5.06
CA ASP A 270 -25.21 22.13 5.03
C ASP A 270 -23.81 22.72 5.28
N LYS A 271 -22.99 22.04 6.09
CA LYS A 271 -21.64 22.47 6.48
C LYS A 271 -20.73 21.28 6.72
N ASP A 272 -19.90 20.98 5.73
CA ASP A 272 -18.76 20.10 5.90
C ASP A 272 -17.67 20.81 6.75
N PRO A 273 -17.26 20.24 7.90
CA PRO A 273 -16.18 20.81 8.71
C PRO A 273 -14.80 20.72 8.06
N ASN A 274 -14.60 19.88 7.04
CA ASN A 274 -13.32 19.64 6.37
C ASN A 274 -13.45 19.65 4.84
N PRO A 275 -13.58 20.82 4.18
CA PRO A 275 -13.85 20.92 2.73
C PRO A 275 -12.73 20.41 1.82
N LYS A 276 -11.62 19.96 2.39
CA LYS A 276 -10.48 19.38 1.67
C LYS A 276 -10.33 17.93 2.09
N HIS A 277 -11.09 17.06 1.44
CA HIS A 277 -11.00 15.63 1.64
C HIS A 277 -9.72 15.07 1.00
N PRO A 278 -9.02 14.12 1.65
CA PRO A 278 -7.87 13.44 1.05
C PRO A 278 -8.28 12.72 -0.22
N LYS A 279 -7.50 12.91 -1.28
CA LYS A 279 -7.64 12.17 -2.54
C LYS A 279 -6.52 11.16 -2.66
N THR A 280 -6.84 10.02 -3.24
CA THR A 280 -5.83 9.06 -3.67
C THR A 280 -5.09 9.66 -4.86
N PRO A 281 -3.75 9.69 -4.83
CA PRO A 281 -2.99 10.34 -5.87
C PRO A 281 -3.07 9.55 -7.18
N GLU A 282 -3.31 10.26 -8.28
CA GLU A 282 -3.36 9.65 -9.60
C GLU A 282 -2.02 9.81 -10.33
N LYS A 283 -1.53 8.70 -10.88
CA LYS A 283 -0.24 8.61 -11.59
C LYS A 283 -0.11 9.63 -12.74
N CYS A 284 -1.19 9.90 -13.46
CA CYS A 284 -1.20 10.80 -14.62
C CYS A 284 -1.67 12.22 -14.29
N ASP A 285 -1.81 12.57 -13.02
CA ASP A 285 -2.15 13.94 -12.63
C ASP A 285 -1.00 14.90 -12.98
N VAL A 286 -1.32 15.94 -13.75
CA VAL A 286 -0.40 16.97 -14.20
C VAL A 286 0.13 17.82 -13.03
N GLU A 287 -0.53 17.78 -11.87
CA GLU A 287 -0.11 18.43 -10.63
C GLU A 287 0.49 17.44 -9.61
N LEU A 288 0.77 16.19 -10.01
CA LEU A 288 1.40 15.22 -9.10
C LEU A 288 2.84 15.62 -8.79
N SER A 289 3.10 16.01 -7.54
CA SER A 289 4.44 16.17 -6.97
C SER A 289 4.77 15.00 -6.07
N LEU A 290 6.00 14.50 -6.10
CA LEU A 290 6.42 13.36 -5.28
C LEU A 290 7.08 13.80 -3.98
N ASP A 291 7.03 12.94 -2.98
CA ASP A 291 7.59 13.19 -1.65
C ASP A 291 8.94 12.51 -1.44
N ALA A 292 9.14 11.32 -2.04
CA ALA A 292 10.43 10.63 -2.06
C ALA A 292 10.43 9.53 -3.14
N ILE A 293 11.60 9.09 -3.55
CA ILE A 293 11.80 7.84 -4.30
C ILE A 293 12.96 7.09 -3.67
N THR A 294 12.85 5.76 -3.59
CA THR A 294 13.98 4.89 -3.26
C THR A 294 13.84 3.55 -3.98
N GLU A 295 14.90 2.76 -3.95
CA GLU A 295 14.83 1.32 -4.22
C GLU A 295 14.57 0.55 -2.90
N LEU A 296 14.09 -0.69 -3.03
CA LEU A 296 14.09 -1.71 -1.98
C LEU A 296 14.29 -3.06 -2.68
N ARG A 297 15.49 -3.65 -2.56
CA ARG A 297 15.85 -4.96 -3.13
C ARG A 297 15.51 -5.11 -4.62
N GLY A 298 15.71 -4.04 -5.38
CA GLY A 298 15.48 -4.00 -6.83
C GLY A 298 14.08 -3.54 -7.26
N GLU A 299 13.17 -3.31 -6.33
CA GLU A 299 11.90 -2.64 -6.58
C GLU A 299 12.03 -1.13 -6.42
N MET A 300 11.31 -0.36 -7.23
CA MET A 300 11.26 1.08 -7.08
C MET A 300 10.02 1.48 -6.29
N LEU A 301 10.23 2.26 -5.24
CA LEU A 301 9.19 2.79 -4.37
C LEU A 301 9.07 4.29 -4.56
N VAL A 302 7.88 4.77 -4.95
CA VAL A 302 7.60 6.17 -5.25
C VAL A 302 6.57 6.69 -4.25
N PHE A 303 6.95 7.58 -3.34
CA PHE A 303 6.11 8.00 -2.22
C PHE A 303 5.33 9.27 -2.53
N LYS A 304 4.05 9.26 -2.14
CA LYS A 304 3.16 10.41 -2.21
C LYS A 304 2.11 10.38 -1.11
N ASP A 305 2.17 11.40 -0.26
CA ASP A 305 1.29 11.60 0.88
C ASP A 305 1.23 10.32 1.73
N ARG A 306 0.06 9.68 1.82
CA ARG A 306 -0.12 8.46 2.62
C ARG A 306 0.16 7.17 1.84
N PHE A 307 0.62 7.29 0.61
CA PHE A 307 0.74 6.20 -0.34
C PHE A 307 2.16 6.07 -0.85
N PHE A 308 2.43 4.93 -1.46
CA PHE A 308 3.53 4.79 -2.39
C PHE A 308 3.12 3.89 -3.55
N TRP A 309 3.70 4.14 -4.71
CA TRP A 309 3.67 3.19 -5.80
C TRP A 309 4.84 2.24 -5.70
N ARG A 310 4.56 0.96 -5.89
CA ARG A 310 5.55 -0.11 -5.98
C ARG A 310 5.68 -0.54 -7.44
N LEU A 311 6.91 -0.49 -7.95
CA LEU A 311 7.24 -0.89 -9.30
C LEU A 311 8.19 -2.08 -9.23
N HIS A 312 7.64 -3.26 -9.47
CA HIS A 312 8.42 -4.48 -9.60
C HIS A 312 8.82 -4.69 -11.08
N PRO A 313 10.05 -5.13 -11.40
CA PRO A 313 10.52 -5.27 -12.78
C PRO A 313 9.67 -6.20 -13.67
N GLN A 314 8.91 -7.11 -13.07
CA GLN A 314 8.04 -8.04 -13.79
C GLN A 314 6.61 -7.54 -13.95
N MET A 315 6.22 -6.46 -13.25
CA MET A 315 4.88 -5.89 -13.34
C MET A 315 4.77 -4.88 -14.50
N VAL A 316 3.65 -4.91 -15.21
CA VAL A 316 3.36 -4.00 -16.33
C VAL A 316 2.98 -2.61 -15.84
N GLU A 317 2.29 -2.54 -14.70
CA GLU A 317 1.82 -1.30 -14.08
C GLU A 317 2.34 -1.16 -12.64
N ALA A 318 2.31 0.06 -12.14
CA ALA A 318 2.73 0.36 -10.78
C ALA A 318 1.55 0.15 -9.83
N GLU A 319 1.74 -0.64 -8.78
CA GLU A 319 0.73 -0.88 -7.76
C GLU A 319 0.71 0.30 -6.78
N LEU A 320 -0.46 0.85 -6.46
CA LEU A 320 -0.61 1.92 -5.47
C LEU A 320 -1.10 1.36 -4.14
N VAL A 321 -0.31 1.58 -3.08
CA VAL A 321 -0.58 1.01 -1.75
C VAL A 321 -0.48 2.08 -0.66
N LEU A 322 -1.18 1.87 0.45
CA LEU A 322 -1.06 2.71 1.64
C LEU A 322 0.27 2.41 2.37
N LEU A 323 1.01 3.47 2.71
CA LEU A 323 2.28 3.37 3.44
C LEU A 323 2.16 2.54 4.73
N LYS A 324 1.06 2.76 5.45
CA LYS A 324 0.81 2.12 6.75
C LYS A 324 0.32 0.69 6.66
N SER A 325 0.01 0.18 5.47
CA SER A 325 -0.24 -1.25 5.28
C SER A 325 1.04 -2.07 5.43
N PHE A 326 2.20 -1.46 5.21
CA PHE A 326 3.52 -2.08 5.36
C PHE A 326 4.23 -1.61 6.63
N TRP A 327 4.17 -0.32 6.94
CA TRP A 327 4.85 0.25 8.11
C TRP A 327 3.90 1.12 8.96
N PRO A 328 3.07 0.52 9.83
CA PRO A 328 2.05 1.22 10.62
C PRO A 328 2.58 2.33 11.54
N GLU A 329 3.83 2.19 12.02
CA GLU A 329 4.47 3.13 12.94
C GLU A 329 5.08 4.36 12.23
N LEU A 330 5.18 4.34 10.90
CA LEU A 330 5.66 5.49 10.15
C LEU A 330 4.66 6.65 10.17
N PRO A 331 5.14 7.89 9.97
CA PRO A 331 4.26 9.02 9.71
C PRO A 331 3.46 8.80 8.43
N ASN A 332 2.28 9.43 8.33
CA ASN A 332 1.42 9.38 7.15
C ASN A 332 2.03 10.00 5.87
N LYS A 333 3.25 10.52 5.92
CA LYS A 333 3.96 11.16 4.81
C LYS A 333 5.43 11.25 5.17
N ILE A 334 6.30 10.86 4.25
CA ILE A 334 7.77 11.00 4.38
C ILE A 334 8.26 12.23 3.60
N ASP A 335 9.48 12.67 3.88
CA ASP A 335 10.12 13.82 3.21
C ASP A 335 11.29 13.38 2.30
N ALA A 336 11.92 12.25 2.59
CA ALA A 336 13.00 11.66 1.78
C ALA A 336 13.16 10.18 2.12
N ALA A 337 13.72 9.38 1.21
CA ALA A 337 14.09 7.99 1.46
C ALA A 337 15.31 7.60 0.63
N TYR A 338 16.09 6.63 1.10
CA TYR A 338 17.13 5.97 0.31
C TYR A 338 17.39 4.55 0.80
N GLU A 339 17.90 3.68 -0.07
CA GLU A 339 18.37 2.34 0.27
C GLU A 339 19.88 2.35 0.44
N ASN A 340 20.37 1.72 1.51
CA ASN A 340 21.75 1.32 1.66
C ASN A 340 21.83 -0.19 1.40
N PRO A 341 22.24 -0.62 0.18
CA PRO A 341 22.25 -2.03 -0.18
C PRO A 341 23.32 -2.84 0.56
N ILE A 342 24.38 -2.19 1.06
CA ILE A 342 25.44 -2.85 1.85
C ILE A 342 24.90 -3.26 3.21
N LYS A 343 24.09 -2.39 3.84
CA LYS A 343 23.46 -2.66 5.13
C LYS A 343 22.12 -3.42 4.99
N ASP A 344 21.60 -3.58 3.78
CA ASP A 344 20.24 -4.08 3.49
C ASP A 344 19.18 -3.31 4.29
N LEU A 345 19.31 -1.98 4.30
CA LEU A 345 18.42 -1.07 5.02
C LEU A 345 17.86 0.02 4.12
N VAL A 346 16.57 0.32 4.28
CA VAL A 346 15.96 1.54 3.74
C VAL A 346 15.81 2.57 4.85
N PHE A 347 16.34 3.77 4.62
CA PHE A 347 16.19 4.90 5.53
C PHE A 347 15.08 5.81 5.05
N MET A 348 14.13 6.13 5.94
CA MET A 348 13.02 7.06 5.67
C MET A 348 13.08 8.25 6.61
N PHE A 349 12.86 9.45 6.07
CA PHE A 349 13.00 10.71 6.80
C PHE A 349 11.67 11.43 6.94
N LYS A 350 11.42 12.00 8.12
CA LYS A 350 10.32 12.96 8.33
C LYS A 350 10.70 14.00 9.37
N GLY A 351 10.74 15.26 8.94
CA GLY A 351 11.18 16.35 9.79
C GLY A 351 12.57 16.06 10.36
N LYS A 352 12.69 16.08 11.69
CA LYS A 352 13.97 15.83 12.38
C LYS A 352 14.23 14.36 12.71
N LYS A 353 13.43 13.44 12.20
CA LYS A 353 13.51 12.01 12.52
C LYS A 353 13.87 11.19 11.28
N VAL A 354 14.57 10.10 11.54
CA VAL A 354 14.89 9.05 10.58
C VAL A 354 14.43 7.71 11.14
N TRP A 355 13.94 6.83 10.28
CA TRP A 355 13.65 5.43 10.53
C TRP A 355 14.55 4.59 9.63
N ALA A 356 15.04 3.45 10.12
CA ALA A 356 15.70 2.44 9.31
C ALA A 356 14.81 1.21 9.26
N LEU A 357 14.69 0.63 8.08
CA LEU A 357 13.80 -0.48 7.78
C LEU A 357 14.60 -1.63 7.19
N ASN A 358 14.34 -2.86 7.63
CA ASN A 358 14.75 -4.07 6.92
C ASN A 358 13.48 -4.78 6.45
N GLY A 359 13.17 -4.67 5.15
CA GLY A 359 11.88 -5.11 4.62
C GLY A 359 10.72 -4.42 5.32
N TYR A 360 9.88 -5.20 6.02
CA TYR A 360 8.71 -4.70 6.76
C TYR A 360 9.00 -4.29 8.21
N ASP A 361 10.19 -4.60 8.73
CA ASP A 361 10.54 -4.36 10.12
C ASP A 361 11.25 -3.01 10.30
N ILE A 362 10.84 -2.27 11.31
CA ILE A 362 11.59 -1.11 11.80
C ILE A 362 12.72 -1.63 12.68
N VAL A 363 13.95 -1.24 12.36
CA VAL A 363 15.15 -1.62 13.12
C VAL A 363 15.06 -1.08 14.55
N GLU A 364 15.55 -1.85 15.51
CA GLU A 364 15.62 -1.46 16.92
C GLU A 364 16.33 -0.10 17.10
N ASP A 365 15.92 0.66 18.12
CA ASP A 365 16.36 2.03 18.42
C ASP A 365 15.96 3.13 17.42
N PHE A 366 15.16 2.82 16.39
CA PHE A 366 14.53 3.82 15.54
C PHE A 366 13.10 4.17 16.02
N PRO A 367 12.63 5.42 15.79
CA PRO A 367 13.29 6.49 15.06
C PRO A 367 14.38 7.23 15.85
N LYS A 368 15.48 7.55 15.16
CA LYS A 368 16.55 8.43 15.64
C LYS A 368 16.37 9.85 15.15
N LYS A 369 17.14 10.78 15.70
CA LYS A 369 17.11 12.18 15.23
C LYS A 369 18.22 12.43 14.21
N ILE A 370 17.94 13.21 13.19
CA ILE A 370 18.90 13.46 12.10
C ILE A 370 20.21 14.10 12.58
N TYR A 371 20.22 14.87 13.68
CA TYR A 371 21.48 15.41 14.21
C TYR A 371 22.45 14.33 14.70
N GLU A 372 21.95 13.13 15.01
CA GLU A 372 22.77 11.98 15.43
C GLU A 372 23.54 11.40 14.23
N MET A 373 23.11 11.70 13.00
CA MET A 373 23.83 11.41 11.75
C MET A 373 24.81 12.53 11.36
N GLY A 374 25.06 13.50 12.24
CA GLY A 374 25.98 14.61 11.98
C GLY A 374 25.35 15.89 11.40
N PHE A 375 24.02 15.94 11.24
CA PHE A 375 23.35 17.17 10.80
C PHE A 375 23.31 18.25 11.89
N PRO A 376 23.28 19.55 11.52
CA PRO A 376 23.08 20.64 12.48
C PRO A 376 21.73 20.55 13.21
N LYS A 377 21.69 20.87 14.52
CA LYS A 377 20.48 20.73 15.36
C LYS A 377 19.31 21.61 14.90
N GLU A 378 19.62 22.73 14.26
CA GLU A 378 18.69 23.69 13.67
C GLU A 378 18.01 23.15 12.40
N MET A 379 18.60 22.15 11.75
CA MET A 379 18.03 21.54 10.54
C MET A 379 16.64 20.99 10.84
N LYS A 380 15.70 21.30 9.94
CA LYS A 380 14.28 21.00 10.14
C LYS A 380 13.85 19.70 9.47
N ARG A 381 14.41 19.41 8.29
CA ARG A 381 14.10 18.25 7.47
C ARG A 381 15.15 18.05 6.38
N ILE A 382 15.07 16.89 5.74
CA ILE A 382 15.76 16.52 4.51
C ILE A 382 14.71 16.54 3.39
N ASP A 383 15.01 17.15 2.25
CA ASP A 383 14.08 17.26 1.11
C ASP A 383 14.23 16.10 0.12
N ALA A 384 15.42 15.51 -0.02
CA ALA A 384 15.64 14.29 -0.81
C ALA A 384 16.94 13.60 -0.36
N ALA A 385 17.07 12.30 -0.61
CA ALA A 385 18.26 11.51 -0.27
C ALA A 385 18.54 10.45 -1.34
N VAL A 386 19.79 10.11 -1.58
CA VAL A 386 20.19 9.04 -2.50
C VAL A 386 21.52 8.44 -2.07
N HIS A 387 21.63 7.12 -2.12
CA HIS A 387 22.89 6.41 -1.93
C HIS A 387 23.56 6.17 -3.29
N ILE A 388 24.87 6.37 -3.35
CA ILE A 388 25.68 6.21 -4.56
C ILE A 388 26.50 4.92 -4.41
N LYS A 389 26.06 3.86 -5.09
CA LYS A 389 26.60 2.49 -4.90
C LYS A 389 28.11 2.42 -5.11
N ASP A 390 28.62 3.09 -6.13
CA ASP A 390 30.05 3.04 -6.51
C ASP A 390 30.99 3.68 -5.49
N THR A 391 30.48 4.64 -4.70
CA THR A 391 31.31 5.45 -3.80
C THR A 391 31.10 5.11 -2.34
N GLY A 392 30.02 4.40 -2.01
CA GLY A 392 29.57 4.20 -0.64
C GLY A 392 29.10 5.49 0.04
N LYS A 393 28.91 6.58 -0.71
CA LYS A 393 28.45 7.87 -0.17
C LYS A 393 26.93 7.99 -0.28
N THR A 394 26.34 8.68 0.68
CA THR A 394 24.94 9.09 0.63
C THR A 394 24.85 10.61 0.51
N LEU A 395 24.10 11.09 -0.48
CA LEU A 395 23.86 12.50 -0.71
C LEU A 395 22.50 12.90 -0.12
N PHE A 396 22.49 13.99 0.65
CA PHE A 396 21.28 14.54 1.25
C PHE A 396 21.03 15.97 0.78
N PHE A 397 19.83 16.25 0.29
CA PHE A 397 19.43 17.55 -0.25
C PHE A 397 18.56 18.31 0.76
N THR A 398 18.89 19.58 1.00
CA THR A 398 18.21 20.44 1.97
C THR A 398 18.16 21.89 1.46
N GLY A 399 16.98 22.37 1.07
CA GLY A 399 16.82 23.66 0.41
C GLY A 399 17.69 23.74 -0.86
N ASN A 400 18.52 24.77 -0.94
CA ASN A 400 19.46 24.99 -2.06
C ASN A 400 20.85 24.37 -1.86
N LYS A 401 20.99 23.49 -0.87
CA LYS A 401 22.26 22.86 -0.50
C LYS A 401 22.16 21.35 -0.49
N TYR A 402 23.30 20.68 -0.63
CA TYR A 402 23.41 19.25 -0.40
C TYR A 402 24.61 18.92 0.52
N TRP A 403 24.55 17.73 1.10
CA TRP A 403 25.52 17.16 2.04
C TRP A 403 25.99 15.81 1.50
N SER A 404 27.24 15.46 1.73
CA SER A 404 27.78 14.12 1.46
C SER A 404 28.09 13.43 2.79
N TYR A 405 27.65 12.18 2.92
CA TYR A 405 27.82 11.36 4.10
C TYR A 405 28.54 10.08 3.73
N ASP A 406 29.58 9.76 4.48
CA ASP A 406 30.33 8.51 4.35
C ASP A 406 29.65 7.41 5.15
N GLU A 407 29.11 6.39 4.48
CA GLU A 407 28.39 5.29 5.14
C GLU A 407 29.31 4.31 5.89
N GLU A 408 30.60 4.24 5.52
CA GLU A 408 31.60 3.39 6.17
C GLU A 408 32.14 4.06 7.44
N ALA A 409 32.51 5.33 7.33
CA ALA A 409 33.01 6.11 8.47
C ALA A 409 31.88 6.67 9.36
N GLU A 410 30.64 6.61 8.90
CA GLU A 410 29.43 7.13 9.55
C GLU A 410 29.55 8.61 9.97
N VAL A 411 30.12 9.43 9.07
CA VAL A 411 30.35 10.87 9.29
C VAL A 411 30.07 11.68 8.03
N MET A 412 29.72 12.95 8.22
CA MET A 412 29.60 13.92 7.12
C MET A 412 30.99 14.24 6.55
N ASP A 413 31.10 14.27 5.23
CA ASP A 413 32.34 14.63 4.54
C ASP A 413 32.72 16.10 4.81
N GLU A 414 34.03 16.36 4.88
CA GLU A 414 34.54 17.72 5.04
C GLU A 414 34.22 18.61 3.83
N GLY A 415 33.95 19.89 4.09
CA GLY A 415 33.64 20.87 3.05
C GLY A 415 32.17 20.88 2.61
N TYR A 416 31.30 20.17 3.32
CA TYR A 416 29.85 20.23 3.17
C TYR A 416 29.18 21.10 4.26
N PRO A 417 28.04 21.73 3.98
CA PRO A 417 27.23 21.61 2.77
C PRO A 417 27.72 22.47 1.59
N ARG A 418 27.43 22.02 0.37
CA ARG A 418 27.69 22.77 -0.88
C ARG A 418 26.40 23.22 -1.56
N LEU A 419 26.50 24.16 -2.50
CA LEU A 419 25.35 24.65 -3.26
C LEU A 419 24.98 23.66 -4.38
N ILE A 420 23.69 23.38 -4.51
CA ILE A 420 23.19 22.46 -5.55
C ILE A 420 23.50 23.01 -6.95
N GLU A 421 23.26 24.31 -7.17
CA GLU A 421 23.43 24.93 -8.49
C GLU A 421 24.89 24.97 -8.99
N GLU A 422 25.86 24.91 -8.07
CA GLU A 422 27.29 24.91 -8.43
C GLU A 422 27.75 23.53 -8.92
N GLU A 423 27.16 22.46 -8.39
CA GLU A 423 27.60 21.07 -8.65
C GLU A 423 26.65 20.34 -9.61
N PHE A 424 25.35 20.65 -9.57
CA PHE A 424 24.30 20.05 -10.39
C PHE A 424 23.65 21.10 -11.32
N ALA A 425 24.41 21.57 -12.31
CA ALA A 425 23.97 22.63 -13.21
C ALA A 425 22.68 22.26 -13.97
N GLY A 426 21.62 23.08 -13.85
CA GLY A 426 20.38 22.93 -14.62
C GLY A 426 19.18 22.34 -13.84
N ILE A 427 19.38 21.88 -12.60
CA ILE A 427 18.26 21.45 -11.73
C ILE A 427 17.63 22.58 -10.92
N GLY A 428 18.37 23.67 -10.77
CA GLY A 428 18.02 24.81 -9.93
C GLY A 428 18.28 24.54 -8.44
N ASP A 429 17.58 25.30 -7.61
CA ASP A 429 17.84 25.42 -6.17
C ASP A 429 17.09 24.43 -5.26
N LYS A 430 16.42 23.41 -5.81
CA LYS A 430 15.65 22.46 -4.99
C LYS A 430 15.47 21.11 -5.67
N VAL A 431 15.50 20.05 -4.86
CA VAL A 431 15.20 18.67 -5.23
C VAL A 431 14.08 18.15 -4.33
N ASP A 432 13.00 17.65 -4.95
CA ASP A 432 11.84 17.05 -4.26
C ASP A 432 12.01 15.53 -4.08
N ALA A 433 12.69 14.87 -5.01
CA ALA A 433 13.06 13.46 -4.90
C ALA A 433 14.31 13.20 -5.76
N VAL A 434 15.09 12.18 -5.40
CA VAL A 434 16.23 11.71 -6.18
C VAL A 434 16.38 10.20 -6.05
N TYR A 435 16.79 9.53 -7.11
CA TYR A 435 17.27 8.15 -7.03
C TYR A 435 18.38 7.91 -8.07
N GLU A 436 19.18 6.87 -7.85
CA GLU A 436 20.21 6.41 -8.76
C GLU A 436 19.66 5.26 -9.63
N ARG A 437 19.87 5.30 -10.95
CA ARG A 437 19.53 4.19 -11.86
C ARG A 437 20.75 3.74 -12.65
N ASN A 438 20.89 2.42 -12.85
CA ASN A 438 21.96 1.81 -13.65
C ASN A 438 23.36 2.24 -13.21
N ASP A 439 23.55 2.36 -11.89
CA ASP A 439 24.83 2.60 -11.21
C ASP A 439 25.58 3.90 -11.57
N LEU A 440 24.96 4.85 -12.30
CA LEU A 440 25.63 6.09 -12.71
C LEU A 440 24.72 7.31 -12.93
N LEU A 441 23.40 7.13 -13.04
CA LEU A 441 22.48 8.21 -13.41
C LEU A 441 21.65 8.67 -12.22
N LEU A 442 21.94 9.89 -11.76
CA LEU A 442 21.10 10.57 -10.78
C LEU A 442 19.88 11.18 -11.47
N HIS A 443 18.73 10.62 -11.16
CA HIS A 443 17.44 11.15 -11.54
C HIS A 443 16.92 12.00 -10.42
N MET A 444 17.01 13.32 -10.58
CA MET A 444 16.59 14.29 -9.59
C MET A 444 15.39 15.08 -10.11
N PHE A 445 14.47 15.39 -9.20
CA PHE A 445 13.15 15.86 -9.60
C PHE A 445 12.70 17.09 -8.86
N ARG A 446 11.93 17.92 -9.58
CA ARG A 446 11.36 19.17 -9.07
C ARG A 446 10.00 19.41 -9.73
N GLY A 447 8.97 19.58 -8.91
CA GLY A 447 7.62 19.90 -9.36
C GLY A 447 6.83 18.68 -9.81
N PHE A 448 6.08 18.83 -10.91
CA PHE A 448 4.98 17.94 -11.27
C PHE A 448 5.33 16.77 -12.22
N CYS A 449 4.46 15.75 -12.37
CA CYS A 449 4.67 14.48 -13.13
C CYS A 449 5.12 14.64 -14.59
N THR A 450 5.15 15.85 -15.14
CA THR A 450 5.43 16.04 -16.57
C THR A 450 6.87 15.70 -17.01
N LYS A 451 7.70 15.18 -16.11
CA LYS A 451 9.15 14.94 -16.29
C LYS A 451 9.66 13.53 -15.93
N TRP A 452 8.80 12.55 -15.59
CA TRP A 452 9.24 11.24 -15.05
C TRP A 452 9.05 10.13 -16.10
N GLY A 453 10.03 9.95 -17.00
CA GLY A 453 9.94 9.00 -18.13
C GLY A 453 9.83 7.52 -17.80
N VAL A 454 9.99 7.12 -16.54
CA VAL A 454 9.88 5.72 -16.11
C VAL A 454 8.56 5.49 -15.38
N PHE A 455 8.15 6.46 -14.57
CA PHE A 455 6.92 6.38 -13.80
C PHE A 455 5.72 6.82 -14.65
N CYS A 456 5.63 8.04 -15.18
CA CYS A 456 4.44 8.54 -15.89
C CYS A 456 4.31 8.04 -17.37
N THR A 457 4.80 6.83 -17.68
CA THR A 457 4.64 6.21 -19.00
C THR A 457 3.15 5.95 -19.32
N ASN A 458 2.76 6.12 -20.58
CA ASN A 458 1.38 5.95 -21.10
C ASN A 458 0.31 7.00 -20.72
N CYS A 459 0.69 8.18 -20.20
CA CYS A 459 -0.26 9.29 -20.04
C CYS A 459 -0.44 10.06 -21.37
N GLU A 460 -1.64 10.01 -21.99
CA GLU A 460 -1.93 10.50 -23.36
C GLU A 460 -1.84 12.03 -23.62
N SER A 461 -1.30 12.84 -22.71
CA SER A 461 -1.36 14.31 -22.87
C SER A 461 -0.20 15.11 -22.29
N VAL A 462 0.98 14.49 -22.11
CA VAL A 462 2.10 15.18 -21.47
C VAL A 462 3.25 15.42 -22.45
N PRO A 463 3.55 16.68 -22.83
CA PRO A 463 4.74 16.98 -23.61
C PRO A 463 6.00 16.63 -22.80
N VAL A 464 6.79 15.70 -23.31
CA VAL A 464 8.08 15.29 -22.75
C VAL A 464 9.07 16.46 -22.87
N LEU A 465 9.14 17.30 -21.84
CA LEU A 465 10.15 18.36 -21.75
C LEU A 465 11.37 17.84 -20.99
N GLY A 466 12.38 17.41 -21.76
CA GLY A 466 13.81 17.44 -21.45
C GLY A 466 14.27 16.92 -20.08
N PHE A 467 14.78 15.68 -20.07
CA PHE A 467 15.53 15.10 -18.95
C PHE A 467 16.85 15.86 -18.71
N GLY A 468 17.16 16.12 -17.43
CA GLY A 468 18.54 16.28 -16.96
C GLY A 468 18.97 14.97 -16.32
N ALA A 469 19.64 14.12 -17.07
CA ALA A 469 20.40 12.99 -16.52
C ALA A 469 21.79 13.53 -16.17
N PHE A 470 22.12 13.56 -14.89
CA PHE A 470 23.43 14.02 -14.42
C PHE A 470 24.26 12.79 -14.05
N ALA A 471 25.46 12.69 -14.63
CA ALA A 471 26.48 11.82 -14.09
C ALA A 471 26.90 12.41 -12.73
N ALA A 472 27.05 11.58 -11.70
CA ALA A 472 27.62 12.00 -10.43
C ALA A 472 29.04 12.53 -10.67
N SER A 473 29.20 13.86 -10.77
CA SER A 473 30.49 14.48 -11.02
C SER A 473 31.13 14.85 -9.69
N ASP A 474 31.95 13.95 -9.15
CA ASP A 474 33.12 14.40 -8.41
C ASP A 474 34.34 13.98 -9.22
N GLU A 475 35.06 14.98 -9.74
CA GLU A 475 36.19 14.87 -10.68
C GLU A 475 37.41 14.11 -10.10
N LYS A 476 37.23 13.43 -8.96
CA LYS A 476 38.19 12.57 -8.27
C LYS A 476 37.80 11.09 -8.17
N LEU A 477 36.67 10.64 -8.73
CA LEU A 477 36.30 9.20 -8.79
C LEU A 477 36.65 8.49 -10.12
N SER A 478 37.51 9.15 -10.92
CA SER A 478 38.41 8.56 -11.94
C SER A 478 37.79 7.97 -13.24
N GLN A 479 37.62 8.86 -14.22
CA GLN A 479 37.86 8.68 -15.67
C GLN A 479 37.40 7.37 -16.34
N VAL A 480 36.32 7.41 -17.14
CA VAL A 480 36.32 7.07 -18.60
C VAL A 480 35.10 7.70 -19.33
N LYS A 481 35.40 8.76 -20.10
CA LYS A 481 35.07 9.03 -21.53
C LYS A 481 33.62 8.96 -22.06
N SER A 482 33.14 10.15 -22.43
CA SER A 482 32.71 10.52 -23.80
C SER A 482 31.74 9.59 -24.53
N GLN A 483 30.45 9.94 -24.47
CA GLN A 483 29.44 9.97 -25.55
C GLN A 483 28.12 10.30 -24.85
N TYR A 484 27.33 11.31 -25.21
CA TYR A 484 26.50 11.31 -26.41
C TYR A 484 26.03 12.74 -26.75
N PHE A 485 26.29 13.15 -27.99
CA PHE A 485 25.46 14.08 -28.75
C PHE A 485 24.75 13.25 -29.82
N SER A 486 23.43 13.41 -30.02
CA SER A 486 22.74 13.46 -31.32
C SER A 486 21.25 13.07 -31.24
N LEU A 487 20.39 14.06 -31.48
CA LEU A 487 19.17 14.08 -32.33
C LEU A 487 18.44 12.74 -32.61
N ARG A 488 17.20 12.60 -32.14
CA ARG A 488 15.96 12.86 -32.90
C ARG A 488 14.72 12.78 -32.01
#